data_AF-A0A970JZ96-F1
#
_entry.id   AF-A0A970JZ96-F1
#
_cell.length_a   1.000
_cell.length_b   1.000
_cell.length_c   1.000
_cell.angle_alpha   90.00
_cell.angle_beta   90.00
_cell.angle_gamma   90.00
#
_symmetry.space_group_name_H-M   'P 1'
#
loop_
_entity.id
_entity.type
_entity.pdbx_description
1 polymer ?
#
loop_
_entity_poly.entity_id
_entity_poly.type
_entity_poly.pdbx_seq_one_letter_code
_entity_poly.pdbx_strand_id
1 'polypeptide(L)'
;MEGFLRLGFFSMAEKVTKALGGSLPYIITGAVIVGIWVYFLFLVPRKSKRYDNFLDYLSDVLNFRVMIGSALAKILYIAFALTLIIIGLVAMVAANFLVGLIGTIILQIVLRALFEVVMVFFSIQENVVFLREKKEEDSKDLYYGYEEEEM
;
A
#
# COMPACT_ATOMS: atom_id res chain seq x y z
N MET A 1 -14.20 15.33 -30.07
CA MET A 1 -13.66 16.01 -28.87
C MET A 1 -12.63 15.17 -28.10
N GLU A 2 -12.54 13.86 -28.29
CA GLU A 2 -11.56 13.00 -27.60
C GLU A 2 -10.09 13.24 -28.01
N GLY A 3 -9.85 13.65 -29.26
CA GLY A 3 -8.50 13.91 -29.78
C GLY A 3 -7.80 15.13 -29.15
N PHE A 4 -8.54 16.18 -28.79
CA PHE A 4 -7.97 17.41 -28.24
C PHE A 4 -7.56 17.24 -26.77
N LEU A 5 -8.37 16.52 -25.99
CA LEU A 5 -8.04 16.16 -24.61
C LEU A 5 -6.80 15.25 -24.58
N ARG A 6 -6.74 14.21 -25.42
CA ARG A 6 -5.55 13.34 -25.51
C ARG A 6 -4.29 14.11 -25.89
N LEU A 7 -4.34 15.00 -26.88
CA LEU A 7 -3.18 15.82 -27.27
C LEU A 7 -2.73 16.77 -26.13
N GLY A 8 -3.68 17.35 -25.40
CA GLY A 8 -3.40 18.26 -24.28
C GLY A 8 -2.75 17.57 -23.09
N PHE A 9 -3.21 16.38 -22.72
CA PHE A 9 -2.64 15.59 -21.61
C PHE A 9 -1.21 15.11 -21.91
N PHE A 10 -0.93 14.62 -23.12
CA PHE A 10 0.41 14.17 -23.47
C PHE A 10 1.40 15.34 -23.56
N SER A 11 1.01 16.47 -24.14
CA SER A 11 1.83 17.68 -24.14
C SER A 11 2.12 18.17 -22.73
N MET A 12 1.16 18.07 -21.81
CA MET A 12 1.36 18.40 -20.40
C MET A 12 2.33 17.44 -19.72
N ALA A 13 2.13 16.14 -19.89
CA ALA A 13 3.03 15.12 -19.33
C ALA A 13 4.46 15.35 -19.81
N GLU A 14 4.66 15.72 -21.07
CA GLU A 14 5.98 16.06 -21.62
C GLU A 14 6.58 17.31 -20.96
N LYS A 15 5.79 18.39 -20.78
CA LYS A 15 6.25 19.59 -20.06
C LYS A 15 6.64 19.30 -18.61
N VAL A 16 5.82 18.52 -17.90
CA VAL A 16 6.07 18.15 -16.51
C VAL A 16 7.29 17.25 -16.40
N THR A 17 7.40 16.24 -17.28
CA THR A 17 8.55 15.32 -17.30
C THR A 17 9.84 16.06 -17.67
N LYS A 18 9.77 17.02 -18.59
CA LYS A 18 10.89 17.90 -18.93
C LYS A 18 11.28 18.83 -17.78
N ALA A 19 10.31 19.36 -17.05
CA ALA A 19 10.55 20.21 -15.88
C ALA A 19 11.15 19.43 -14.70
N LEU A 20 10.73 18.18 -14.52
CA LEU A 20 11.33 17.28 -13.54
C LEU A 20 12.72 16.80 -13.99
N GLY A 21 12.93 16.62 -15.29
CA GLY A 21 14.22 16.21 -15.84
C GLY A 21 14.79 14.98 -15.13
N GLY A 22 16.08 15.04 -14.77
CA GLY A 22 16.75 13.96 -14.03
C GLY A 22 16.34 13.81 -12.57
N SER A 23 15.44 14.65 -12.03
CA SER A 23 15.03 14.60 -10.61
C SER A 23 14.01 13.51 -10.29
N LEU A 24 13.26 13.02 -11.29
CA LEU A 24 12.25 11.96 -11.15
C LEU A 24 12.71 10.74 -10.33
N PRO A 25 13.84 10.08 -10.65
CA PRO A 25 14.28 8.91 -9.89
C PRO A 25 14.56 9.23 -8.42
N TYR A 26 15.04 10.44 -8.10
CA TYR A 26 15.29 10.86 -6.73
C TYR A 26 13.98 11.10 -5.96
N ILE A 27 12.97 11.68 -6.62
CA ILE A 27 11.63 11.89 -6.03
C ILE A 27 11.01 10.54 -5.69
N ILE A 28 11.04 9.58 -6.61
CA ILE A 28 10.46 8.25 -6.40
C ILE A 28 11.20 7.53 -5.27
N THR A 29 12.54 7.53 -5.30
CA THR A 29 13.35 6.88 -4.27
C THR A 29 13.11 7.51 -2.88
N GLY A 30 13.08 8.84 -2.81
CA GLY A 30 12.77 9.57 -1.59
C GLY A 30 11.37 9.27 -1.05
N ALA A 31 10.36 9.21 -1.92
CA ALA A 31 9.00 8.89 -1.54
C ALA A 31 8.86 7.46 -0.98
N VAL A 32 9.62 6.49 -1.52
CA VAL A 32 9.67 5.12 -0.98
C VAL A 32 10.32 5.10 0.40
N ILE A 33 11.46 5.78 0.59
CA ILE A 33 12.14 5.86 1.89
C ILE A 33 11.21 6.48 2.95
N VAL A 34 10.57 7.61 2.62
CA VAL A 34 9.60 8.26 3.50
C VAL A 34 8.39 7.36 3.76
N GLY A 35 7.88 6.67 2.74
CA GLY A 35 6.77 5.73 2.88
C GLY A 35 7.09 4.59 3.85
N ILE A 36 8.30 4.04 3.77
CA ILE A 36 8.79 3.01 4.70
C ILE A 36 8.87 3.58 6.13
N TRP A 37 9.46 4.77 6.30
CA TRP A 37 9.57 5.43 7.60
C TRP A 37 8.20 5.71 8.23
N VAL A 38 7.27 6.27 7.46
CA VAL A 38 5.89 6.53 7.94
C VAL A 38 5.22 5.23 8.36
N TYR A 39 5.42 4.14 7.61
CA TYR A 39 4.86 2.85 7.98
C TYR A 39 5.41 2.31 9.30
N PHE A 40 6.73 2.30 9.48
CA PHE A 40 7.35 1.83 10.70
C PHE A 40 7.05 2.71 11.92
N LEU A 41 6.94 4.03 11.73
CA LEU A 41 6.73 4.97 12.82
C LEU A 41 5.27 5.07 13.27
N PHE A 42 4.32 5.02 12.33
CA PHE A 42 2.90 5.24 12.61
C PHE A 42 1.99 4.04 12.40
N LEU A 43 2.37 3.06 11.58
CA LEU A 43 1.47 1.97 11.15
C LEU A 43 1.81 0.59 11.72
N VAL A 44 3.02 0.38 12.25
CA VAL A 44 3.36 -0.90 12.90
C VAL A 44 2.50 -1.05 14.16
N PRO A 45 1.59 -2.04 14.21
CA PRO A 45 0.83 -2.32 15.42
C PRO A 45 1.82 -2.76 16.50
N ARG A 46 1.84 -2.03 17.63
CA ARG A 46 2.75 -2.24 18.75
C ARG A 46 2.58 -3.60 19.48
N LYS A 47 1.74 -4.50 18.96
CA LYS A 47 1.39 -5.79 19.56
C LYS A 47 1.08 -6.83 18.49
N SER A 48 2.05 -7.65 18.10
CA SER A 48 1.78 -9.02 17.62
C SER A 48 3.04 -9.86 17.82
N LYS A 49 2.90 -10.90 18.66
CA LYS A 49 3.82 -12.01 18.94
C LYS A 49 5.32 -11.73 18.79
N ARG A 50 6.04 -11.72 19.91
CA ARG A 50 7.50 -11.73 19.96
C ARG A 50 7.97 -13.06 19.34
N TYR A 51 8.34 -13.05 18.06
CA TYR A 51 9.06 -14.16 17.45
C TYR A 51 10.44 -14.20 18.10
N ASP A 52 10.78 -15.29 18.78
CA ASP A 52 12.09 -15.44 19.44
C ASP A 52 13.24 -15.68 18.44
N ASN A 53 12.93 -16.04 17.19
CA ASN A 53 13.91 -16.26 16.11
C ASN A 53 13.49 -15.59 14.78
N PHE A 54 14.41 -14.84 14.16
CA PHE A 54 14.21 -14.18 12.85
C PHE A 54 13.96 -15.18 11.70
N LEU A 55 14.51 -16.40 11.80
CA LEU A 55 14.34 -17.46 10.80
C LEU A 55 12.92 -18.04 10.78
N ASP A 56 12.29 -18.19 11.95
CA ASP A 56 10.88 -18.62 12.03
C ASP A 56 9.94 -17.56 11.46
N TYR A 57 10.24 -16.28 11.72
CA TYR A 57 9.52 -15.18 11.10
C TYR A 57 9.69 -15.16 9.58
N LEU A 58 10.91 -15.33 9.06
CA LEU A 58 11.17 -15.36 7.62
C LEU A 58 10.48 -16.56 6.94
N SER A 59 10.45 -17.72 7.60
CA SER A 59 9.73 -18.92 7.13
C SER A 59 8.22 -18.69 7.09
N ASP A 60 7.62 -18.09 8.13
CA ASP A 60 6.21 -17.73 8.17
C ASP A 60 5.85 -16.67 7.11
N VAL A 61 6.77 -15.75 6.82
CA VAL A 61 6.62 -14.73 5.77
C VAL A 61 6.68 -15.35 4.37
N LEU A 62 7.64 -16.24 4.12
CA LEU A 62 7.81 -16.92 2.83
C LEU A 62 6.70 -17.95 2.58
N ASN A 63 6.14 -18.55 3.64
CA ASN A 63 4.96 -19.42 3.57
C ASN A 63 3.63 -18.65 3.56
N PHE A 64 3.65 -17.33 3.41
CA PHE A 64 2.45 -16.46 3.41
C PHE A 64 1.57 -16.57 4.66
N ARG A 65 2.11 -17.11 5.76
CA ARG A 65 1.42 -17.21 7.05
C ARG A 65 1.34 -15.85 7.73
N VAL A 66 2.37 -15.00 7.56
CA VAL A 66 2.33 -13.58 7.89
C VAL A 66 2.11 -12.77 6.61
N MET A 67 0.96 -12.12 6.51
CA MET A 67 0.58 -11.29 5.35
C MET A 67 1.40 -9.99 5.28
N ILE A 68 2.58 -10.00 4.65
CA ILE A 68 3.33 -8.77 4.34
C ILE A 68 2.67 -7.96 3.22
N GLY A 69 1.86 -8.59 2.38
CA GLY A 69 1.23 -7.95 1.21
C GLY A 69 0.41 -6.70 1.56
N SER A 70 -0.38 -6.75 2.64
CA SER A 70 -1.22 -5.61 3.07
C SER A 70 -0.37 -4.46 3.63
N ALA A 71 0.71 -4.77 4.36
CA ALA A 71 1.68 -3.80 4.85
C ALA A 71 2.41 -3.10 3.70
N LEU A 72 2.92 -3.89 2.75
CA LEU A 72 3.62 -3.40 1.57
C LEU A 72 2.70 -2.53 0.70
N ALA A 73 1.44 -2.95 0.50
CA ALA A 73 0.46 -2.17 -0.25
C ALA A 73 0.20 -0.80 0.41
N LYS A 74 0.14 -0.71 1.75
CA LYS A 74 0.01 0.57 2.46
C LYS A 74 1.23 1.47 2.28
N ILE A 75 2.45 0.93 2.38
CA ILE A 75 3.69 1.68 2.12
C ILE A 75 3.68 2.23 0.69
N LEU A 76 3.34 1.36 -0.27
CA LEU A 76 3.33 1.69 -1.68
C LEU A 76 2.29 2.78 -1.99
N TYR A 77 1.11 2.71 -1.39
CA TYR A 77 0.09 3.76 -1.49
C TYR A 77 0.64 5.12 -1.04
N ILE A 78 1.28 5.18 0.14
CA ILE A 78 1.84 6.42 0.68
C ILE A 78 2.93 6.97 -0.25
N ALA A 79 3.83 6.11 -0.74
CA ALA A 79 4.89 6.51 -1.66
C ALA A 79 4.33 7.07 -2.98
N PHE A 80 3.33 6.41 -3.57
CA PHE A 80 2.67 6.92 -4.78
C PHE A 80 1.92 8.22 -4.52
N ALA A 81 1.18 8.32 -3.40
CA ALA A 81 0.44 9.53 -3.07
C ALA A 81 1.36 10.74 -2.91
N LEU A 82 2.49 10.58 -2.22
CA LEU A 82 3.52 11.62 -2.09
C LEU A 82 4.12 12.01 -3.44
N THR A 83 4.47 11.02 -4.25
CA THR A 83 5.01 11.24 -5.60
C THR A 83 4.03 12.06 -6.45
N LEU A 84 2.74 11.70 -6.42
CA LEU A 84 1.70 12.41 -7.16
C LEU A 84 1.49 13.85 -6.67
N ILE A 85 1.62 14.11 -5.36
CA ILE A 85 1.58 15.48 -4.83
C ILE A 85 2.75 16.31 -5.39
N ILE A 86 3.97 15.77 -5.35
CA ILE A 86 5.16 16.48 -5.83
C ILE A 86 5.06 16.74 -7.33
N ILE A 87 4.70 15.73 -8.12
CA ILE A 87 4.47 15.89 -9.57
C ILE A 87 3.35 16.91 -9.83
N GLY A 88 2.29 16.87 -9.03
CA GLY A 88 1.18 17.80 -9.10
C GLY A 88 1.58 19.26 -8.89
N LEU A 89 2.40 19.53 -7.87
CA LEU A 89 2.97 20.86 -7.62
C LEU A 89 3.82 21.34 -8.79
N VAL A 90 4.68 20.46 -9.33
CA VAL A 90 5.47 20.80 -10.52
C VAL A 90 4.58 21.05 -11.73
N ALA A 91 3.50 20.31 -11.91
CA ALA A 91 2.54 20.52 -12.99
C ALA A 91 1.83 21.87 -12.91
N MET A 92 1.51 22.35 -11.70
CA MET A 92 0.92 23.68 -11.50
C MET A 92 1.85 24.81 -11.96
N VAL A 93 3.17 24.64 -11.79
CA VAL A 93 4.17 25.64 -12.17
C VAL A 93 4.61 25.50 -13.63
N ALA A 94 4.85 24.27 -14.09
CA ALA A 94 5.47 24.01 -15.40
C ALA A 94 4.47 23.99 -16.58
N ALA A 95 3.20 23.66 -16.33
CA ALA A 95 2.20 23.55 -17.38
C ALA A 95 1.13 24.64 -17.26
N ASN A 96 0.27 24.54 -16.25
CA ASN A 96 -0.77 25.51 -15.94
C ASN A 96 -1.33 25.19 -14.55
N PHE A 97 -1.51 26.21 -13.71
CA PHE A 97 -1.99 26.05 -12.34
C PHE A 97 -3.30 25.25 -12.26
N LEU A 98 -4.35 25.64 -12.99
CA LEU A 98 -5.66 25.00 -12.89
C LEU A 98 -5.64 23.55 -13.36
N VAL A 99 -4.90 23.27 -14.43
CA VAL A 99 -4.84 21.93 -14.99
C VAL A 99 -3.95 21.02 -14.16
N GLY A 100 -2.84 21.54 -13.61
CA GLY A 100 -2.02 20.83 -12.64
C GLY A 100 -2.81 20.48 -11.38
N LEU A 101 -3.62 21.40 -10.87
CA LEU A 101 -4.49 21.18 -9.71
C LEU A 101 -5.55 20.12 -9.99
N ILE A 102 -6.34 20.28 -11.05
CA ILE A 102 -7.39 19.31 -11.42
C ILE A 102 -6.77 17.94 -11.71
N GLY A 103 -5.66 17.89 -12.44
CA GLY A 103 -4.93 16.66 -12.73
C GLY A 103 -4.46 15.95 -11.46
N THR A 104 -3.92 16.69 -10.50
CA THR A 104 -3.49 16.13 -9.21
C THR A 104 -4.66 15.54 -8.44
N ILE A 105 -5.78 16.26 -8.35
CA ILE A 105 -6.98 15.79 -7.64
C ILE A 105 -7.51 14.51 -8.28
N ILE A 106 -7.65 14.50 -9.61
CA ILE A 106 -8.14 13.32 -10.34
C ILE A 106 -7.21 12.14 -10.14
N LEU A 107 -5.88 12.33 -10.29
CA LEU A 107 -4.92 11.23 -10.10
C LEU A 107 -4.94 10.68 -8.68
N GLN A 108 -5.14 11.52 -7.65
CA GLN A 108 -5.27 11.06 -6.26
C GLN A 108 -6.54 10.23 -6.04
N ILE A 109 -7.66 10.65 -6.64
CA ILE A 109 -8.92 9.89 -6.57
C ILE A 109 -8.76 8.53 -7.26
N VAL A 110 -8.14 8.51 -8.45
CA VAL A 110 -7.88 7.26 -9.17
C VAL A 110 -6.93 6.35 -8.38
N LEU A 111 -5.86 6.91 -7.82
CA LEU A 111 -4.94 6.16 -6.95
C LEU A 111 -5.69 5.57 -5.75
N ARG A 112 -6.57 6.35 -5.12
CA ARG A 112 -7.39 5.89 -3.99
C ARG A 112 -8.27 4.70 -4.38
N ALA A 113 -9.01 4.82 -5.46
CA ALA A 113 -9.89 3.74 -5.93
C ALA A 113 -9.12 2.46 -6.23
N LEU A 114 -7.95 2.57 -6.89
CA LEU A 114 -7.11 1.42 -7.23
C LEU A 114 -6.58 0.70 -5.98
N PHE A 115 -6.05 1.45 -5.02
CA PHE A 115 -5.53 0.85 -3.78
C PHE A 115 -6.63 0.31 -2.88
N GLU A 116 -7.82 0.90 -2.88
CA GLU A 116 -8.96 0.40 -2.12
C GLU A 116 -9.37 -0.99 -2.61
N VAL A 117 -9.47 -1.20 -3.93
CA VAL A 117 -9.76 -2.51 -4.52
C VAL A 117 -8.69 -3.53 -4.13
N VAL A 118 -7.41 -3.18 -4.23
CA VAL A 118 -6.30 -4.06 -3.82
C VAL A 118 -6.39 -4.41 -2.33
N MET A 119 -6.69 -3.45 -1.47
CA MET A 119 -6.82 -3.65 -0.02
C MET A 119 -8.02 -4.53 0.34
N VAL A 120 -9.13 -4.45 -0.40
CA VAL A 120 -10.30 -5.33 -0.21
C VAL A 120 -9.92 -6.79 -0.43
N PHE A 121 -9.15 -7.10 -1.48
CA PHE A 121 -8.67 -8.46 -1.71
C PHE A 121 -7.80 -8.99 -0.56
N PHE A 122 -6.89 -8.15 -0.05
CA PHE A 122 -6.08 -8.53 1.12
C PHE A 122 -6.95 -8.76 2.37
N SER A 123 -7.95 -7.91 2.61
CA SER A 123 -8.85 -8.05 3.75
C SER A 123 -9.66 -9.35 3.69
N ILE A 124 -10.11 -9.77 2.50
CA ILE A 124 -10.82 -11.05 2.33
C ILE A 124 -9.90 -12.21 2.69
N GLN A 125 -8.67 -12.22 2.17
CA GLN A 125 -7.73 -13.31 2.46
C GLN A 125 -7.32 -13.33 3.94
N GLU A 126 -7.10 -12.16 4.58
CA GLU A 126 -6.84 -12.06 6.01
C GLU A 126 -8.00 -12.62 6.84
N ASN A 127 -9.24 -12.31 6.47
CA ASN A 127 -10.42 -12.82 7.15
C ASN A 127 -10.59 -14.34 6.98
N VAL A 128 -10.27 -14.89 5.81
CA VAL A 128 -10.30 -16.36 5.57
C VAL A 128 -9.25 -17.07 6.42
N VAL A 129 -8.04 -16.51 6.52
CA VAL A 129 -6.98 -17.06 7.39
C VAL A 129 -7.42 -17.02 8.85
N PHE A 130 -7.95 -15.89 9.31
CA PHE A 130 -8.46 -15.73 10.67
C PHE A 130 -9.55 -16.75 11.04
N LEU A 131 -10.52 -16.96 10.14
CA LEU A 131 -11.58 -17.96 10.35
C LEU A 131 -11.04 -19.39 10.42
N ARG A 132 -10.01 -19.70 9.63
CA ARG A 132 -9.36 -21.02 9.67
C ARG A 132 -8.63 -21.23 10.99
N GLU A 133 -7.85 -20.26 11.45
CA GLU A 133 -7.12 -20.34 12.71
C GLU A 133 -8.07 -20.48 13.89
N LYS A 134 -9.15 -19.68 13.93
CA LYS A 134 -10.18 -19.77 14.98
C LYS A 134 -10.83 -21.15 15.03
N LYS A 135 -11.13 -21.76 13.88
CA LYS A 135 -11.70 -23.11 13.82
C LYS A 135 -10.73 -24.18 14.33
N GLU A 136 -9.43 -24.02 14.08
CA GLU A 136 -8.40 -24.93 14.60
C GLU A 136 -8.23 -24.80 16.12
N GLU A 137 -8.37 -23.59 16.69
CA GLU A 137 -8.40 -23.36 18.15
C GLU A 137 -9.65 -23.97 18.80
N ASP A 138 -10.86 -23.64 18.31
CA ASP A 138 -12.12 -24.18 18.85
C ASP A 138 -12.14 -25.72 18.84
N SER A 139 -11.54 -26.35 17.81
CA SER A 139 -11.45 -27.81 17.71
C SER A 139 -10.48 -28.41 18.74
N LYS A 140 -9.40 -27.71 19.09
CA LYS A 140 -8.45 -28.16 20.11
C LYS A 140 -9.04 -28.03 21.51
N ASP A 141 -9.72 -26.91 21.79
CA ASP A 141 -10.36 -26.68 23.08
C ASP A 141 -11.45 -27.73 23.35
N LEU A 142 -12.21 -28.12 22.33
CA LEU A 142 -13.13 -29.26 22.41
C LEU A 142 -12.36 -30.56 22.72
N TYR A 143 -11.31 -30.89 21.97
CA TYR A 143 -10.59 -32.15 22.17
C TYR A 143 -9.98 -32.29 23.59
N TYR A 144 -9.36 -31.23 24.11
CA TYR A 144 -8.82 -31.22 25.47
C TYR A 144 -9.90 -31.21 26.55
N GLY A 145 -11.04 -30.56 26.32
CA GLY A 145 -12.19 -30.61 27.22
C GLY A 145 -12.77 -32.03 27.37
N TYR A 146 -12.78 -32.83 26.30
CA TYR A 146 -13.20 -34.23 26.37
C TYR A 146 -12.18 -35.13 27.12
N GLU A 147 -10.87 -34.91 26.96
CA GLU A 147 -9.85 -35.69 27.69
C GLU A 147 -9.82 -35.38 29.20
N GLU A 148 -10.16 -34.17 29.63
CA GLU A 148 -10.28 -33.85 31.07
C GLU A 148 -11.55 -34.43 31.72
N GLU A 149 -12.65 -34.60 30.99
CA GLU A 149 -13.87 -35.23 31.51
C GLU A 149 -13.79 -36.77 31.60
N GLU A 150 -12.87 -37.40 30.87
CA GLU A 150 -12.66 -38.87 30.90
C GLU A 150 -11.65 -39.36 31.96
N MET A 151 -10.99 -38.46 32.71
CA MET A 151 -10.10 -38.79 33.85
C MET A 151 -10.78 -38.67 35.21
#